data_AF-A0A1D8GCV9-F1
#
_entry.id   AF-A0A1D8GCV9-F1
#
_cell.length_a   1.000
_cell.length_b   1.000
_cell.length_c   1.000
_cell.angle_alpha   90.00
_cell.angle_beta   90.00
_cell.angle_gamma   90.00
#
_symmetry.space_group_name_H-M   'P 1'
#
loop_
_entity.id
_entity.type
_entity.pdbx_description
1 polymer ?
#
loop_
_entity_poly.entity_id
_entity_poly.type
_entity_poly.pdbx_seq_one_letter_code
_entity_poly.pdbx_strand_id
1 'polypeptide(L)'
;MGILAAAGFELLIGAAVGIIIFIIGLFLKQIIVFDSIALGVIAGFAAHSILHVHTVPAIVIGIVVFGALLWQQTTKAGFWIIAIMLSILWGFIFGIVAWSVTEHNLFWTYCIWIAGALVILLLHLWSRKNMDI
;
A
#
# COMPACT_ATOMS: atom_id res chain seq x y z
N MET A 1 5.01 0.22 -40.76
CA MET A 1 4.09 -0.08 -39.64
C MET A 1 4.70 -1.03 -38.60
N GLY A 2 5.47 -2.07 -38.97
CA GLY A 2 6.05 -3.01 -38.00
C GLY A 2 7.12 -2.45 -37.04
N ILE A 3 8.00 -1.56 -37.51
CA ILE A 3 9.10 -1.02 -36.68
C ILE A 3 8.59 -0.06 -35.59
N LEU A 4 7.64 0.82 -35.93
CA LEU A 4 7.01 1.73 -34.96
C LEU A 4 6.15 0.98 -33.93
N ALA A 5 5.45 -0.08 -34.35
CA ALA A 5 4.68 -0.91 -33.44
C ALA A 5 5.58 -1.72 -32.48
N ALA A 6 6.71 -2.26 -32.96
CA ALA A 6 7.70 -2.94 -32.14
C ALA A 6 8.35 -1.98 -31.12
N ALA A 7 8.79 -0.80 -31.56
CA ALA A 7 9.35 0.22 -30.68
C ALA A 7 8.34 0.73 -29.64
N GLY A 8 7.07 0.90 -30.03
CA GLY A 8 6.00 1.26 -29.10
C GLY A 8 5.72 0.18 -28.06
N PHE A 9 5.81 -1.10 -28.46
CA PHE A 9 5.62 -2.24 -27.56
C PHE A 9 6.79 -2.40 -26.58
N GLU A 10 8.03 -2.23 -27.03
CA GLU A 10 9.23 -2.22 -26.17
C GLU A 10 9.18 -1.07 -25.16
N LEU A 11 8.77 0.13 -25.58
CA LEU A 11 8.58 1.28 -24.69
C LEU A 11 7.50 1.00 -23.63
N LEU A 12 6.39 0.35 -24.02
CA LEU A 12 5.32 -0.02 -23.10
C LEU A 12 5.81 -1.02 -22.04
N ILE A 13 6.57 -2.04 -22.44
CA ILE A 13 7.16 -3.01 -21.50
C ILE A 13 8.16 -2.33 -20.58
N GLY A 14 9.06 -1.51 -21.14
CA GLY A 14 10.04 -0.75 -20.36
C GLY A 14 9.39 0.19 -19.35
N ALA A 15 8.31 0.87 -19.73
CA ALA A 15 7.52 1.72 -18.85
C ALA A 15 6.80 0.91 -17.76
N ALA A 16 6.18 -0.22 -18.12
CA ALA A 16 5.52 -1.09 -17.15
C ALA A 16 6.50 -1.64 -16.10
N VAL A 17 7.67 -2.15 -16.54
CA VAL A 17 8.73 -2.61 -15.65
C VAL A 17 9.28 -1.46 -14.81
N GLY A 18 9.50 -0.28 -15.41
CA GLY A 18 9.92 0.92 -14.70
C GLY A 18 8.93 1.35 -13.61
N ILE A 19 7.63 1.30 -13.89
CA ILE A 19 6.56 1.58 -12.93
C ILE A 19 6.55 0.55 -11.81
N ILE A 20 6.71 -0.75 -12.11
CA ILE A 20 6.77 -1.80 -11.09
C ILE A 20 7.96 -1.59 -10.16
N ILE A 21 9.15 -1.33 -10.72
CA ILE A 21 10.36 -1.06 -9.94
C ILE A 21 10.19 0.23 -9.11
N PHE A 22 9.55 1.26 -9.68
CA PHE A 22 9.22 2.49 -8.95
C PHE A 22 8.27 2.21 -7.78
N ILE A 23 7.21 1.42 -7.98
CA ILE A 23 6.26 1.03 -6.93
C ILE A 23 6.98 0.23 -5.83
N ILE A 24 7.82 -0.74 -6.19
CA ILE A 24 8.63 -1.50 -5.23
C ILE A 24 9.58 -0.56 -4.48
N GLY A 25 10.26 0.34 -5.19
CA GLY A 25 11.16 1.33 -4.60
C GLY A 25 10.44 2.26 -3.62
N LEU A 26 9.24 2.71 -3.97
CA LEU A 26 8.38 3.55 -3.13
C LEU A 26 7.86 2.76 -1.92
N PHE A 27 7.49 1.49 -2.11
CA PHE A 27 7.08 0.59 -1.04
C PHE A 27 8.22 0.33 -0.05
N LEU A 28 9.44 0.15 -0.54
CA LEU A 28 10.58 -0.06 0.34
C LEU A 28 10.94 1.23 1.08
N LYS A 29 11.21 2.33 0.35
CA LYS A 29 11.68 3.66 0.85
C LYS A 29 10.64 4.44 1.66
N GLN A 30 9.40 4.43 1.20
CA GLN A 30 8.32 5.29 1.67
C GLN A 30 7.01 4.49 1.83
N ILE A 31 7.08 3.32 2.46
CA ILE A 31 5.92 2.44 2.69
C ILE A 31 4.71 3.19 3.26
N ILE A 32 4.98 4.17 4.11
CA ILE A 32 3.99 5.00 4.77
C ILE A 32 3.23 5.90 3.78
N VAL A 33 3.93 6.50 2.82
CA VAL A 33 3.32 7.33 1.77
C VAL A 33 2.55 6.44 0.80
N PHE A 34 3.12 5.28 0.44
CA PHE A 34 2.45 4.29 -0.41
C PHE A 34 1.12 3.84 0.20
N ASP A 35 1.12 3.41 1.46
CA ASP A 35 -0.07 2.93 2.15
C ASP A 35 -1.12 4.06 2.30
N SER A 36 -0.68 5.31 2.48
CA SER A 36 -1.58 6.47 2.53
C SER A 36 -2.27 6.72 1.18
N ILE A 37 -1.55 6.59 0.06
CA ILE A 37 -2.13 6.71 -1.29
C ILE A 37 -3.15 5.58 -1.50
N ALA A 38 -2.78 4.35 -1.19
CA ALA A 38 -3.66 3.18 -1.33
C ALA A 38 -4.95 3.34 -0.50
N LEU A 39 -4.82 3.74 0.76
CA LEU A 39 -5.97 3.99 1.64
C LEU A 39 -6.82 5.18 1.18
N GLY A 40 -6.22 6.24 0.66
CA GLY A 40 -6.96 7.36 0.07
C GLY A 40 -7.79 6.94 -1.14
N VAL A 41 -7.23 6.12 -2.03
CA VAL A 41 -7.96 5.54 -3.18
C VAL A 41 -9.08 4.62 -2.71
N ILE A 42 -8.80 3.73 -1.76
CA ILE A 42 -9.81 2.82 -1.18
C ILE A 42 -10.94 3.61 -0.52
N ALA A 43 -10.64 4.69 0.22
CA ALA A 43 -11.64 5.53 0.85
C ALA A 43 -12.52 6.25 -0.18
N GLY A 44 -11.93 6.78 -1.26
CA GLY A 44 -12.69 7.37 -2.36
C GLY A 44 -13.58 6.34 -3.07
N PHE A 45 -13.06 5.15 -3.34
CA PHE A 45 -13.84 4.05 -3.91
C PHE A 45 -14.98 3.62 -2.97
N ALA A 46 -14.71 3.44 -1.68
CA ALA A 46 -15.70 3.08 -0.68
C ALA A 46 -16.80 4.15 -0.57
N ALA A 47 -16.44 5.43 -0.60
CA ALA A 47 -17.41 6.52 -0.59
C ALA A 47 -18.36 6.44 -1.80
N HIS A 48 -17.84 6.13 -2.99
CA HIS A 48 -18.66 6.01 -4.20
C HIS A 48 -19.48 4.71 -4.23
N SER A 49 -18.83 3.56 -4.02
CA SER A 49 -19.41 2.24 -4.24
C SER A 49 -20.24 1.71 -3.08
N ILE A 50 -19.91 2.09 -1.83
CA ILE A 50 -20.61 1.62 -0.63
C ILE A 50 -21.55 2.70 -0.11
N LEU A 51 -21.11 3.95 -0.04
CA LEU A 51 -21.92 5.06 0.50
C LEU A 51 -22.71 5.81 -0.57
N HIS A 52 -22.62 5.40 -1.84
CA HIS A 52 -23.33 6.00 -2.98
C HIS A 52 -23.09 7.51 -3.16
N VAL A 53 -21.93 8.01 -2.72
CA VAL A 53 -21.51 9.40 -2.94
C VAL A 53 -21.21 9.61 -4.43
N HIS A 54 -21.59 10.74 -4.98
CA HIS A 54 -21.26 11.08 -6.37
C HIS A 54 -19.74 11.06 -6.62
N THR A 55 -19.30 10.71 -7.82
CA THR A 55 -17.88 10.46 -8.14
C THR A 55 -16.96 11.61 -7.76
N VAL A 56 -17.37 12.86 -8.05
CA VAL A 56 -16.57 14.06 -7.75
C VAL A 56 -16.31 14.22 -6.24
N PRO A 57 -17.33 14.31 -5.36
CA PRO A 57 -17.08 14.38 -3.92
C PRO A 57 -16.40 13.12 -3.35
N ALA A 58 -16.60 11.94 -3.95
CA ALA A 58 -15.90 10.72 -3.53
C ALA A 58 -14.38 10.82 -3.76
N ILE A 59 -13.93 11.40 -4.88
CA ILE A 59 -12.52 11.69 -5.13
C ILE A 59 -11.97 12.68 -4.08
N VAL A 60 -12.73 13.73 -3.77
CA VAL A 60 -12.35 14.72 -2.75
C VAL A 60 -12.18 14.05 -1.39
N ILE A 61 -13.09 13.15 -1.01
CA ILE A 61 -12.97 12.36 0.23
C ILE A 61 -11.67 11.56 0.23
N GLY A 62 -11.33 10.88 -0.87
CA GLY A 62 -10.07 10.15 -0.97
C GLY A 62 -8.83 11.04 -0.79
N ILE A 63 -8.83 12.24 -1.39
CA ILE A 63 -7.74 13.22 -1.23
C ILE A 63 -7.64 13.72 0.22
N VAL A 64 -8.78 14.02 0.86
CA VAL A 64 -8.82 14.46 2.26
C VAL A 64 -8.31 13.36 3.19
N VAL A 65 -8.72 12.11 2.99
CA VAL A 65 -8.22 10.97 3.77
C VAL A 65 -6.71 10.79 3.58
N PHE A 66 -6.21 10.87 2.35
CA PHE A 66 -4.78 10.83 2.06
C PHE A 66 -4.01 11.91 2.83
N GLY A 67 -4.45 13.17 2.74
CA GLY A 67 -3.82 14.29 3.45
C GLY A 67 -3.88 14.13 4.97
N ALA A 68 -5.00 13.64 5.52
CA ALA A 68 -5.16 13.39 6.94
C ALA A 68 -4.21 12.29 7.44
N LEU A 69 -4.02 11.22 6.67
CA LEU A 69 -3.08 10.14 6.98
C LEU A 69 -1.64 10.64 7.00
N LEU A 70 -1.23 11.43 6.00
CA LEU A 70 0.09 12.06 5.97
C LEU A 70 0.31 12.98 7.18
N TRP A 71 -0.69 13.80 7.51
CA TRP A 71 -0.59 14.68 8.67
C TRP A 71 -0.47 13.88 9.98
N GLN A 72 -1.29 12.84 10.16
CA GLN A 72 -1.26 12.01 11.36
C GLN A 72 0.12 11.38 11.60
N GLN A 73 0.86 11.04 10.54
CA GLN A 73 2.21 10.47 10.61
C GLN A 73 3.29 11.45 11.09
N THR A 74 3.04 12.76 11.03
CA THR A 74 3.97 13.78 11.59
C THR A 74 4.03 13.72 13.12
N THR A 75 3.01 13.16 13.77
CA THR A 75 2.98 13.01 15.22
C THR A 75 3.52 11.66 15.66
N LYS A 76 4.23 11.59 16.80
CA LYS A 76 4.73 10.31 17.34
C LYS A 76 3.60 9.31 17.57
N ALA A 77 2.49 9.77 18.15
CA ALA A 77 1.33 8.92 18.45
C ALA A 77 0.63 8.45 17.17
N GLY A 78 0.34 9.37 16.25
CA GLY A 78 -0.33 9.05 15.00
C GLY A 78 0.48 8.11 14.10
N PHE A 79 1.80 8.28 14.06
CA PHE A 79 2.71 7.32 13.42
C PHE A 79 2.56 5.91 13.99
N TRP A 80 2.62 5.74 15.32
CA TRP A 80 2.54 4.41 15.93
C TRP A 80 1.20 3.75 15.69
N ILE A 81 0.10 4.51 15.76
CA ILE A 81 -1.25 4.00 15.47
C ILE A 81 -1.31 3.47 14.04
N ILE A 82 -0.88 4.28 13.06
CA ILE A 82 -0.94 3.91 11.64
C ILE A 82 0.01 2.75 11.34
N ALA A 83 1.26 2.81 11.82
CA ALA A 83 2.27 1.81 11.55
C ALA A 83 1.85 0.43 12.09
N ILE A 84 1.33 0.36 13.32
CA ILE A 84 0.88 -0.91 13.91
C ILE A 84 -0.34 -1.44 13.16
N MET A 85 -1.35 -0.60 12.93
CA MET A 85 -2.58 -0.99 12.24
C MET A 85 -2.30 -1.53 10.84
N LEU A 86 -1.51 -0.80 10.04
CA LEU A 86 -1.16 -1.21 8.68
C LEU A 86 -0.27 -2.46 8.66
N SER A 87 0.63 -2.61 9.63
CA SER A 87 1.44 -3.84 9.76
C SER A 87 0.58 -5.06 10.02
N ILE A 88 -0.40 -4.95 10.92
CA ILE A 88 -1.35 -6.04 11.18
C ILE A 88 -2.18 -6.35 9.94
N LEU A 89 -2.65 -5.33 9.22
CA LEU A 89 -3.43 -5.48 7.99
C LEU A 89 -2.63 -6.18 6.89
N TRP A 90 -1.41 -5.73 6.61
CA TRP A 90 -0.54 -6.38 5.61
C TRP A 90 -0.19 -7.80 6.01
N GLY A 91 0.15 -8.03 7.27
CA GLY A 91 0.37 -9.37 7.79
C GLY A 91 -0.87 -10.25 7.59
N PHE A 92 -2.08 -9.71 7.80
CA PHE A 92 -3.31 -10.45 7.60
C PHE A 92 -3.52 -10.82 6.13
N ILE A 93 -3.22 -9.91 5.19
CA ILE A 93 -3.22 -10.19 3.74
C ILE A 93 -2.24 -11.33 3.41
N PHE A 94 -1.02 -11.28 3.93
CA PHE A 94 -0.04 -12.37 3.74
C PHE A 94 -0.52 -13.68 4.37
N GLY A 95 -1.18 -13.62 5.52
CA GLY A 95 -1.82 -14.77 6.16
C GLY A 95 -2.91 -15.39 5.30
N ILE A 96 -3.78 -14.59 4.66
CA ILE A 96 -4.80 -15.09 3.71
C ILE A 96 -4.14 -15.79 2.51
N VAL A 97 -3.05 -15.23 1.98
CA VAL A 97 -2.29 -15.86 0.91
C VAL A 97 -1.68 -17.18 1.38
N ALA A 98 -1.09 -17.22 2.58
CA ALA A 98 -0.58 -18.46 3.16
C ALA A 98 -1.69 -19.51 3.30
N TRP A 99 -2.85 -19.12 3.86
CA TRP A 99 -4.02 -19.98 4.00
C TRP A 99 -4.47 -20.60 2.67
N SER A 100 -4.45 -19.84 1.58
CA SER A 100 -4.87 -20.33 0.26
C SER A 100 -3.85 -21.26 -0.40
N VAL A 101 -2.55 -21.07 -0.14
CA VAL A 101 -1.49 -21.90 -0.75
C VAL A 101 -1.08 -23.10 0.11
N THR A 102 -1.41 -23.12 1.41
CA THR A 102 -1.06 -24.21 2.33
C THR A 102 -2.26 -25.08 2.70
N GLU A 103 -3.23 -25.25 1.81
CA GLU A 103 -4.43 -26.07 2.04
C GLU A 103 -5.10 -25.79 3.39
N HIS A 104 -5.27 -24.51 3.73
CA HIS A 104 -5.96 -24.12 4.98
C HIS A 104 -5.21 -24.51 6.27
N ASN A 105 -3.88 -24.63 6.23
CA ASN A 105 -3.06 -24.87 7.42
C ASN A 105 -2.97 -23.62 8.33
N LEU A 106 -3.53 -23.72 9.54
CA LEU A 106 -3.55 -22.63 10.53
C LEU A 106 -2.16 -22.27 11.06
N PHE A 107 -1.26 -23.23 11.24
CA PHE A 107 0.08 -22.98 11.75
C PHE A 107 0.85 -22.06 10.80
N TRP A 108 0.90 -22.39 9.52
CA TRP A 108 1.57 -21.56 8.51
C TRP A 108 0.88 -20.21 8.33
N THR A 109 -0.44 -20.17 8.40
CA THR A 109 -1.22 -18.93 8.32
C THR A 109 -0.82 -17.94 9.43
N TYR A 110 -0.77 -18.39 10.68
CA TYR A 110 -0.37 -17.53 11.80
C TYR A 110 1.11 -17.18 11.78
N CYS A 111 2.00 -18.11 11.41
CA CYS A 111 3.43 -17.83 11.27
C CYS A 111 3.69 -16.73 10.24
N ILE A 112 3.07 -16.83 9.05
CA ILE A 112 3.21 -15.82 8.00
C ILE A 112 2.54 -14.51 8.38
N TRP A 113 1.40 -14.54 9.06
CA TRP A 113 0.76 -13.32 9.55
C TRP A 113 1.70 -12.56 10.51
N ILE A 114 2.20 -13.22 11.55
CA ILE A 114 3.06 -12.58 12.55
C ILE A 114 4.36 -12.11 11.92
N ALA A 115 5.05 -12.97 11.13
CA ALA A 115 6.29 -12.61 10.47
C ALA A 115 6.08 -11.43 9.49
N GLY A 116 5.00 -11.48 8.72
CA GLY A 116 4.60 -10.43 7.80
C GLY A 116 4.38 -9.09 8.50
N ALA A 117 3.59 -9.08 9.58
CA ALA A 117 3.35 -7.88 10.37
C ALA A 117 4.65 -7.30 10.95
N LEU A 118 5.56 -8.14 11.45
CA LEU A 118 6.85 -7.70 11.96
C LEU A 118 7.73 -7.08 10.86
N VAL A 119 7.80 -7.71 9.68
CA VAL A 119 8.56 -7.18 8.53
C VAL A 119 8.04 -5.80 8.12
N ILE A 120 6.72 -5.67 7.98
CA ILE A 120 6.10 -4.40 7.59
C ILE A 120 6.30 -3.33 8.67
N LEU A 121 6.22 -3.67 9.95
CA LEU A 121 6.48 -2.74 11.04
C LEU A 121 7.93 -2.24 11.01
N LEU A 122 8.89 -3.13 10.75
CA LEU A 122 10.30 -2.74 10.59
C LEU A 122 10.51 -1.82 9.39
N LEU A 123 9.82 -2.06 8.27
CA LEU A 123 9.84 -1.16 7.11
C LEU A 123 9.26 0.22 7.44
N HIS A 124 8.17 0.29 8.21
CA HIS A 124 7.61 1.56 8.69
C HIS A 124 8.62 2.32 9.57
N LEU A 125 9.31 1.63 10.48
CA LEU A 125 10.34 2.24 11.33
C LEU A 125 11.55 2.72 10.52
N TRP A 126 12.00 1.92 9.56
CA TRP A 126 13.12 2.29 8.68
C TRP A 126 12.75 3.46 7.77
N SER A 127 11.54 3.49 7.22
CA SER A 127 11.03 4.61 6.42
C SER A 127 11.00 5.90 7.23
N ARG A 128 10.51 5.83 8.48
CA ARG A 128 10.50 7.00 9.38
C ARG A 128 11.88 7.58 9.65
N LYS A 129 12.90 6.73 9.84
CA LYS A 129 14.28 7.18 10.04
C LYS A 129 14.86 7.91 8.82
N ASN A 130 14.37 7.59 7.63
CA ASN A 130 14.86 8.17 6.38
C ASN A 130 14.08 9.43 5.94
N MET A 131 13.08 9.87 6.71
CA MET A 131 12.25 11.03 6.37
C MET A 131 12.75 12.35 6.98
N ASP A 132 13.87 12.38 7.71
CA ASP A 132 14.50 13.58 8.32
C ASP A 132 13.53 14.73 8.65
N ILE A 133 12.54 14.40 9.50
CA ILE A 133 11.76 15.34 10.33
C ILE A 133 12.05 14.98 11.79
#